data_AF-A0AAW9LG59-F1
#
_entry.id   AF-A0AAW9LG59-F1
#
_cell.length_a   1.000
_cell.length_b   1.000
_cell.length_c   1.000
_cell.angle_alpha   90.00
_cell.angle_beta   90.00
_cell.angle_gamma   90.00
#
_symmetry.space_group_name_H-M   'P 1'
#
loop_
_entity.id
_entity.type
_entity.pdbx_description
1 polymer ?
#
loop_
_entity_poly.entity_id
_entity_poly.type
_entity_poly.pdbx_seq_one_letter_code
_entity_poly.pdbx_strand_id
1 'polypeptide(L)'
;MTSDFLASRSLTTLAADIRDGTITAADAVDGSLDRIERLDDDLNAFITVTPDRAREAAREADRERRAGEQLGPLHGVPIAIKDSRPVEGFGTPGAASCSRTTSRTRRTPSSSD
;
A
#
# COMPACT_ATOMS: atom_id res chain seq x y z
N MET A 1 -22.57 -4.71 -0.13
CA MET A 1 -22.52 -6.11 -0.65
C MET A 1 -21.21 -6.43 -1.39
N THR A 2 -20.46 -5.44 -1.88
CA THR A 2 -19.25 -5.64 -2.70
C THR A 2 -17.99 -6.03 -1.90
N SER A 3 -17.87 -5.57 -0.65
CA SER A 3 -16.66 -5.72 0.18
C SER A 3 -16.30 -7.18 0.54
N ASP A 4 -17.25 -8.00 0.99
CA ASP A 4 -16.99 -9.41 1.34
C ASP A 4 -16.64 -10.27 0.11
N PHE A 5 -17.18 -9.92 -1.05
CA PHE A 5 -16.90 -10.59 -2.32
C PHE A 5 -15.46 -10.36 -2.78
N LEU A 6 -14.93 -9.14 -2.64
CA LEU A 6 -13.53 -8.80 -2.97
C LEU A 6 -12.54 -9.53 -2.05
N ALA A 7 -12.86 -9.68 -0.76
CA ALA A 7 -11.98 -10.33 0.22
C ALA A 7 -11.78 -11.84 -0.02
N SER A 8 -12.71 -12.49 -0.72
CA SER A 8 -12.63 -13.93 -1.05
C SER A 8 -11.83 -14.24 -2.32
N ARG A 9 -11.44 -13.22 -3.10
CA ARG A 9 -10.66 -13.42 -4.33
C ARG A 9 -9.18 -13.61 -4.02
N SER A 10 -8.52 -14.44 -4.82
CA SER A 10 -7.05 -14.48 -4.81
C SER A 10 -6.47 -13.18 -5.38
N LEU A 11 -5.24 -12.85 -5.01
CA LEU A 11 -4.54 -11.66 -5.51
C LEU A 11 -4.40 -11.68 -7.05
N THR A 12 -4.13 -12.85 -7.63
CA THR A 12 -4.01 -12.99 -9.10
C THR A 12 -5.36 -12.86 -9.81
N THR A 13 -6.44 -13.34 -9.19
CA THR A 13 -7.80 -13.16 -9.70
C THR A 13 -8.17 -11.68 -9.70
N LEU A 14 -7.98 -10.98 -8.57
CA LEU A 14 -8.30 -9.56 -8.47
C LEU A 14 -7.49 -8.72 -9.48
N ALA A 15 -6.19 -9.01 -9.65
CA ALA A 15 -5.37 -8.34 -10.65
C ALA A 15 -5.89 -8.57 -12.09
N ALA A 16 -6.37 -9.78 -12.39
CA ALA A 16 -6.95 -10.10 -13.68
C ALA A 16 -8.29 -9.36 -13.91
N ASP A 17 -9.19 -9.36 -12.92
CA ASP A 17 -10.47 -8.65 -13.00
C ASP A 17 -10.31 -7.14 -13.14
N ILE A 18 -9.27 -6.57 -12.52
CA ILE A 18 -8.95 -5.16 -12.68
C ILE A 18 -8.42 -4.92 -14.09
N ARG A 19 -7.51 -5.76 -14.58
CA ARG A 19 -6.91 -5.61 -15.91
C ARG A 19 -7.96 -5.73 -17.03
N ASP A 20 -8.87 -6.69 -16.94
CA ASP A 20 -9.93 -6.88 -17.93
C ASP A 20 -11.09 -5.87 -17.78
N GLY A 21 -11.17 -5.18 -16.63
CA GLY A 21 -12.17 -4.16 -16.34
C GLY A 21 -13.48 -4.71 -15.79
N THR A 22 -13.53 -5.98 -15.39
CA THR A 22 -14.65 -6.58 -14.65
C THR A 22 -14.88 -5.86 -13.33
N ILE A 23 -13.80 -5.39 -12.69
CA ILE A 23 -13.82 -4.58 -11.46
C ILE A 23 -12.90 -3.38 -11.69
N THR A 24 -13.25 -2.20 -11.16
CA THR A 24 -12.34 -1.04 -11.19
C THR A 24 -11.38 -1.07 -10.01
N ALA A 25 -10.20 -0.49 -10.15
CA ALA A 25 -9.29 -0.30 -9.02
C ALA A 25 -9.95 0.54 -7.91
N ALA A 26 -10.80 1.51 -8.29
CA ALA A 26 -11.59 2.30 -7.35
C ALA A 26 -12.54 1.42 -6.52
N ASP A 27 -13.31 0.53 -7.16
CA ASP A 27 -14.22 -0.38 -6.46
C ASP A 27 -13.47 -1.32 -5.50
N ALA A 28 -12.28 -1.78 -5.92
CA ALA A 28 -11.43 -2.64 -5.10
C ALA A 28 -10.92 -1.91 -3.84
N VAL A 29 -10.50 -0.65 -3.98
CA VAL A 29 -10.07 0.20 -2.86
C VAL A 29 -11.24 0.53 -1.94
N ASP A 30 -12.37 0.98 -2.48
CA ASP A 30 -13.54 1.34 -1.66
C ASP A 30 -14.07 0.13 -0.90
N GLY A 31 -14.17 -1.03 -1.55
CA GLY A 31 -14.57 -2.26 -0.87
C GLY A 31 -13.59 -2.72 0.21
N SER A 32 -12.29 -2.41 0.08
CA SER A 32 -11.29 -2.67 1.11
C SER A 32 -11.43 -1.71 2.29
N LEU A 33 -11.63 -0.41 2.02
CA LEU A 33 -11.82 0.61 3.04
C LEU A 33 -13.10 0.37 3.86
N ASP A 34 -14.20 0.01 3.21
CA ASP A 34 -15.45 -0.37 3.87
C ASP A 34 -15.25 -1.56 4.83
N ARG A 35 -14.35 -2.49 4.48
CA ARG A 35 -14.03 -3.64 5.33
C ARG A 35 -13.23 -3.24 6.55
N ILE A 36 -12.26 -2.34 6.35
CA ILE A 36 -11.44 -1.79 7.43
C ILE A 36 -12.34 -1.06 8.42
N GLU A 37 -13.20 -0.15 7.95
CA GLU A 37 -14.12 0.62 8.80
C GLU A 37 -15.02 -0.29 9.65
N ARG A 38 -15.48 -1.41 9.10
CA ARG A 38 -16.38 -2.34 9.79
C ARG A 38 -15.69 -3.26 10.81
N LEU A 39 -14.42 -3.63 10.58
CA LEU A 39 -13.77 -4.72 11.30
C LEU A 39 -12.57 -4.31 12.13
N ASP A 40 -11.93 -3.19 11.80
CA ASP A 40 -10.63 -2.85 12.38
C ASP A 40 -10.72 -2.41 13.84
N ASP A 41 -11.89 -1.92 14.28
CA ASP A 41 -12.15 -1.63 15.71
C ASP A 41 -12.00 -2.88 16.59
N ASP A 42 -12.37 -4.06 16.06
CA ASP A 42 -12.25 -5.34 16.78
C ASP A 42 -10.91 -6.03 16.51
N LEU A 43 -10.35 -5.89 15.31
CA LEU A 43 -9.15 -6.61 14.87
C LEU A 43 -7.85 -5.86 15.20
N ASN A 44 -7.89 -4.53 15.28
CA ASN A 44 -6.73 -3.66 15.47
C ASN A 44 -5.57 -4.00 14.51
N ALA A 45 -5.89 -4.17 13.22
CA ALA A 45 -4.97 -4.62 12.18
C ALA A 45 -4.24 -3.47 11.49
N PHE A 46 -4.82 -2.27 11.42
CA PHE A 46 -4.20 -1.10 10.79
C PHE A 46 -3.83 -0.03 11.81
N ILE A 47 -2.58 0.44 11.75
CA ILE A 47 -2.13 1.61 12.55
C ILE A 47 -2.44 2.92 11.81
N THR A 48 -2.24 2.91 10.49
CA THR A 48 -2.44 4.07 9.62
C THR A 48 -3.15 3.61 8.36
N VAL A 49 -4.33 4.16 8.11
CA VAL A 49 -5.10 3.97 6.87
C VAL A 49 -4.96 5.25 6.03
N THR A 50 -4.89 5.12 4.70
CA THR A 50 -4.66 6.26 3.79
C THR A 50 -5.76 6.37 2.71
N PRO A 51 -7.02 6.65 3.09
CA PRO A 51 -8.16 6.53 2.17
C PRO A 51 -8.03 7.40 0.92
N ASP A 52 -7.69 8.68 1.08
CA ASP A 52 -7.64 9.63 -0.03
C ASP A 52 -6.52 9.29 -1.01
N ARG A 53 -5.33 8.99 -0.48
CA ARG A 53 -4.17 8.56 -1.29
C ARG A 53 -4.49 7.26 -2.05
N ALA A 54 -5.14 6.29 -1.41
CA ALA A 54 -5.53 5.04 -2.04
C ALA A 54 -6.55 5.26 -3.17
N ARG A 55 -7.56 6.09 -2.94
CA ARG A 55 -8.58 6.43 -3.94
C ARG A 55 -7.99 7.20 -5.12
N GLU A 56 -7.08 8.14 -4.87
CA GLU A 56 -6.40 8.88 -5.94
C GLU A 56 -5.56 7.95 -6.82
N ALA A 57 -4.76 7.07 -6.20
CA ALA A 57 -3.95 6.09 -6.92
C ALA A 57 -4.82 5.10 -7.72
N ALA A 58 -5.95 4.67 -7.17
CA ALA A 58 -6.89 3.81 -7.88
C ALA A 58 -7.50 4.49 -9.12
N ARG A 59 -7.89 5.76 -9.01
CA ARG A 59 -8.40 6.54 -10.14
C ARG A 59 -7.36 6.68 -11.25
N GLU A 60 -6.09 6.89 -10.90
CA GLU A 60 -4.99 6.89 -11.88
C GLU A 60 -4.82 5.51 -12.52
N ALA A 61 -4.78 4.45 -11.73
CA ALA A 61 -4.63 3.10 -12.25
C ALA A 61 -5.75 2.74 -13.25
N ASP A 62 -7.00 3.14 -12.97
CA ASP A 62 -8.13 2.98 -13.89
C ASP A 62 -8.03 3.85 -15.14
N ARG A 63 -7.42 5.04 -15.07
CA ARG A 63 -7.14 5.89 -16.24
C ARG A 63 -6.10 5.23 -17.14
N GLU A 64 -4.96 4.83 -16.58
CA GLU A 64 -3.87 4.17 -17.32
C GLU A 64 -4.35 2.87 -17.99
N ARG A 65 -5.17 2.09 -17.28
CA ARG A 65 -5.81 0.89 -17.87
C ARG A 65 -6.67 1.25 -19.07
N ARG A 66 -7.54 2.27 -18.94
CA ARG A 66 -8.41 2.71 -20.05
C ARG A 66 -7.64 3.30 -21.22
N ALA A 67 -6.47 3.89 -20.96
CA ALA A 67 -5.57 4.39 -22.00
C ALA A 67 -4.82 3.26 -22.75
N GLY A 68 -4.87 2.02 -22.25
CA GLY A 68 -4.18 0.89 -22.88
C GLY A 68 -2.68 0.88 -22.63
N GLU A 69 -2.23 1.51 -21.55
CA GLU A 69 -0.82 1.57 -21.16
C GLU A 69 -0.26 0.17 -20.84
N GLN A 70 1.07 0.05 -20.84
CA GLN A 70 1.73 -1.19 -20.43
C GLN A 70 1.63 -1.34 -18.90
N LEU A 71 0.68 -2.16 -18.45
CA LEU A 71 0.40 -2.34 -17.03
C LEU A 71 1.27 -3.41 -16.36
N GLY A 72 1.72 -3.14 -15.15
CA GLY A 72 2.41 -4.12 -14.30
C GLY A 72 1.51 -5.29 -13.85
N PRO A 73 2.09 -6.36 -13.28
CA PRO A 73 1.34 -7.56 -12.86
C PRO A 73 0.32 -7.31 -11.75
N LEU A 74 0.53 -6.31 -10.88
CA LEU A 74 -0.35 -5.98 -9.75
C LEU A 74 -1.00 -4.59 -9.89
N HIS A 75 -1.12 -4.11 -11.13
CA HIS A 75 -1.66 -2.78 -11.41
C HIS A 75 -3.06 -2.59 -10.81
N GLY A 76 -3.25 -1.51 -10.04
CA GLY A 76 -4.52 -1.16 -9.40
C GLY A 76 -4.93 -2.02 -8.19
N VAL A 77 -4.14 -3.04 -7.80
CA VAL A 77 -4.47 -3.89 -6.64
C VAL A 77 -4.15 -3.16 -5.33
N PRO A 78 -5.10 -3.00 -4.39
CA PRO A 78 -4.82 -2.43 -3.07
C PRO A 78 -3.91 -3.33 -2.25
N ILE A 79 -2.93 -2.74 -1.55
CA ILE A 79 -2.00 -3.46 -0.68
C ILE A 79 -1.88 -2.78 0.69
N ALA A 80 -1.69 -3.60 1.72
CA ALA A 80 -1.27 -3.15 3.04
C ALA A 80 0.25 -3.30 3.19
N ILE A 81 0.91 -2.30 3.76
CA ILE A 81 2.35 -2.33 4.01
C ILE A 81 2.57 -2.42 5.52
N LYS A 82 3.36 -3.41 5.95
CA LYS A 82 3.76 -3.52 7.35
C LYS A 82 4.57 -2.30 7.76
N ASP A 83 4.23 -1.77 8.94
CA ASP A 83 4.80 -0.55 9.55
C ASP A 83 6.33 -0.59 9.78
N SER A 84 6.96 -1.77 9.72
CA SER A 84 8.41 -1.93 9.77
C SER A 84 9.11 -1.55 8.45
N ARG A 85 8.36 -1.18 7.41
CA ARG A 85 8.89 -0.74 6.12
C ARG A 85 8.70 0.77 5.96
N PRO A 86 9.72 1.49 5.46
CA PRO A 86 9.57 2.91 5.20
C PRO A 86 8.55 3.13 4.07
N VAL A 87 7.62 4.05 4.29
CA VAL A 87 6.68 4.54 3.29
C VAL A 87 6.81 6.05 3.27
N GLU A 88 7.10 6.62 2.10
CA GLU A 88 7.27 8.06 1.95
C GLU A 88 6.02 8.83 2.41
N GLY A 89 6.23 9.84 3.26
CA GLY A 89 5.17 10.64 3.88
C GLY A 89 4.63 10.09 5.20
N PHE A 90 5.10 8.93 5.67
CA PHE A 90 4.63 8.32 6.92
C PHE A 90 5.79 7.95 7.86
N GLY A 91 5.55 8.03 9.17
CA GLY A 91 6.47 7.50 10.17
C GLY A 91 6.54 5.97 10.13
N THR A 92 7.63 5.40 10.63
CA THR A 92 7.86 3.93 10.73
C THR A 92 7.93 3.56 12.21
N PRO A 93 6.79 3.34 12.91
CA PRO A 93 6.76 3.13 14.37
C PRO A 93 7.66 1.96 14.83
N GLY A 94 7.64 0.84 14.09
CA GLY A 94 8.50 -0.32 14.37
C GLY A 94 10.02 -0.09 14.21
N ALA A 95 10.46 0.97 13.54
CA ALA A 95 11.88 1.31 13.44
C ALA A 95 12.40 2.09 14.65
N ALA A 96 11.53 2.71 15.46
CA ALA A 96 11.92 3.54 16.59
C ALA A 96 12.54 2.76 17.75
N SER A 97 12.17 1.49 17.96
CA SER A 97 12.81 0.64 19.00
C SER A 97 14.19 0.13 18.59
N CYS A 98 14.44 0.02 17.28
CA CYS A 98 15.72 -0.40 16.70
C CYS A 98 16.66 0.76 16.37
N SER A 99 16.23 2.02 16.45
CA SER A 99 17.07 3.20 16.20
C SER A 99 17.96 3.52 17.40
N ARG A 100 18.74 2.55 17.90
CA ARG A 100 19.95 2.85 18.64
C ARG A 100 21.04 3.12 17.61
N THR A 101 20.97 4.29 16.98
CA THR A 101 21.98 4.79 16.05
C THR A 101 23.31 4.84 16.79
N THR A 102 24.12 3.79 16.65
CA THR A 102 25.55 3.88 16.94
C THR A 102 26.15 4.71 15.81
N SER A 103 26.18 6.02 15.99
CA SER A 103 26.97 6.91 15.17
C SER A 103 28.45 6.60 15.42
N ARG A 104 28.98 5.57 14.75
CA ARG A 104 30.41 5.31 14.71
C ARG A 104 31.01 6.26 13.68
N THR A 105 31.24 7.51 14.11
CA THR A 105 31.99 8.50 13.34
C THR A 105 33.36 7.90 13.00
N ARG A 106 33.56 7.50 11.74
CA ARG A 106 34.91 7.25 11.23
C ARG A 106 35.61 8.60 11.16
N ARG A 107 36.42 8.92 12.17
CA ARG A 107 37.49 9.92 12.02
C ARG A 107 38.51 9.33 11.05
N THR A 108 38.62 9.89 9.85
CA THR A 108 39.80 9.73 9.01
C THR A 108 40.93 10.56 9.63
N PRO A 109 42.15 10.02 9.80
CA PRO A 109 43.29 10.86 10.16
C PRO A 109 43.70 11.66 8.92
N SER A 110 43.81 12.98 9.05
CA SER A 110 44.39 13.83 8.01
C SER A 110 45.89 13.51 7.91
N SER A 111 46.33 13.03 6.76
CA SER A 111 47.76 12.96 6.43
C SER A 111 48.24 14.37 6.08
N SER A 112 48.99 14.97 6.99
CA SER A 112 49.99 15.98 6.66
C SER A 112 51.34 15.28 6.64
N ASP A 113 51.92 15.13 5.45
CA ASP A 113 53.34 15.26 5.10
C ASP A 113 53.56 14.82 3.64
#